data_AF-A0A0D6DVG8-F1
#
_entry.id   AF-A0A0D6DVG8-F1
#
_cell.length_a   1.000
_cell.length_b   1.000
_cell.length_c   1.000
_cell.angle_alpha   90.00
_cell.angle_beta   90.00
_cell.angle_gamma   90.00
#
_symmetry.space_group_name_H-M   'P 1'
#
loop_
_entity.id
_entity.type
_entity.pdbx_description
1 polymer ?
#
loop_
_entity_poly.entity_id
_entity_poly.type
_entity_poly.pdbx_seq_one_letter_code
_entity_poly.pdbx_strand_id
1 'polypeptide(L)'
;MDIYIKKAILHAFDPGHPEITFSKELMELTPVMLDYVTKKVEKIYSDEAKRGHLSEDNQFLKLLTDDFIDSTIAVANFWREAFILSENQKQNDLLFVSYEIETQPHFAFIRLALREAFSHTFDGTNGQIKIAKTESSLPGAGSAADEGLAINCATFGYHLIEKRIKYNGKNYHYISENLLAEKPEISVNKAIKLIKKTAESVAKSFDDDDFAFSQKVQNTVFHAVEKQENISPEALADQLFSDNLTARLAFKDQVKEGIPDSIKFDQMPMDKIEKKLANQKLSLSNGIEMIVPQTLYEDAETVEFIQNNDGTYSIIIKNIEEIKNKW
;
A
#
# COMPACT_ATOMS: atom_id res chain seq x y z
N MET A 1 -5.12 -12.48 -7.60
CA MET A 1 -3.73 -12.99 -7.66
C MET A 1 -3.72 -14.34 -6.99
N ASP A 2 -3.21 -15.36 -7.67
CA ASP A 2 -3.15 -16.71 -7.13
C ASP A 2 -1.75 -16.94 -6.51
N ILE A 3 -1.70 -17.14 -5.19
CA ILE A 3 -0.47 -17.30 -4.42
C ILE A 3 -0.40 -18.73 -3.92
N TYR A 4 0.62 -19.47 -4.33
CA TYR A 4 0.87 -20.83 -3.87
C TYR A 4 1.99 -20.87 -2.84
N ILE A 5 1.65 -20.99 -1.55
CA ILE A 5 2.62 -21.05 -0.45
C ILE A 5 3.29 -22.42 -0.42
N LYS A 6 4.63 -22.46 -0.49
CA LYS A 6 5.44 -23.68 -0.39
C LYS A 6 5.99 -23.93 1.00
N LYS A 7 6.58 -22.89 1.60
CA LYS A 7 7.22 -22.96 2.93
C LYS A 7 6.96 -21.65 3.68
N ALA A 8 6.77 -21.75 4.99
CA ALA A 8 6.73 -20.58 5.86
C ALA A 8 7.48 -20.90 7.16
N ILE A 9 8.13 -19.90 7.73
CA ILE A 9 8.80 -20.00 9.03
C ILE A 9 8.68 -18.68 9.77
N LEU A 10 8.56 -18.76 11.10
CA LEU A 10 8.45 -17.63 12.00
C LEU A 10 9.68 -17.57 12.90
N HIS A 11 10.29 -16.40 13.03
CA HIS A 11 11.35 -16.14 14.02
C HIS A 11 10.87 -15.07 14.99
N ALA A 12 11.29 -15.14 16.25
CA ALA A 12 10.87 -14.17 17.26
C ALA A 12 11.99 -13.17 17.58
N PHE A 13 11.63 -11.89 17.68
CA PHE A 13 12.53 -10.81 18.05
C PHE A 13 11.92 -9.98 19.18
N ASP A 14 12.59 -10.02 20.33
CA ASP A 14 12.27 -9.21 21.49
C ASP A 14 13.29 -8.07 21.62
N PRO A 15 12.89 -6.79 21.59
CA PRO A 15 13.80 -5.68 21.84
C PRO A 15 14.58 -5.77 23.16
N GLY A 16 14.04 -6.48 24.16
CA GLY A 16 14.72 -6.73 25.44
C GLY A 16 15.88 -7.71 25.34
N HIS A 17 15.92 -8.55 24.29
CA HIS A 17 16.93 -9.56 24.05
C HIS A 17 17.49 -9.39 22.63
N PRO A 18 18.71 -8.83 22.46
CA PRO A 18 19.20 -8.41 21.15
C PRO A 18 19.49 -9.57 20.18
N GLU A 19 19.24 -10.83 20.55
CA GLU A 19 19.37 -11.98 19.67
C GLU A 19 18.00 -12.45 19.17
N ILE A 20 17.94 -12.81 17.89
CA ILE A 20 16.74 -13.39 17.31
C ILE A 20 16.62 -14.83 17.78
N THR A 21 15.42 -15.20 18.24
CA THR A 21 15.08 -16.59 18.49
C THR A 21 14.63 -17.23 17.18
N PHE A 22 15.52 -18.04 16.60
CA PHE A 22 15.27 -18.75 15.34
C PHE A 22 14.44 -20.02 15.57
N SER A 23 13.36 -20.18 14.82
CA SER A 23 12.69 -21.48 14.70
C SER A 23 13.59 -22.44 13.92
N LYS A 24 13.63 -23.71 14.35
CA LYS A 24 14.37 -24.79 13.70
C LYS A 24 13.53 -25.54 12.67
N GLU A 25 12.22 -25.41 12.74
CA GLU A 25 11.27 -26.13 11.90
C GLU A 25 10.33 -25.16 11.18
N LEU A 26 9.83 -25.62 10.03
CA LEU A 26 8.82 -24.89 9.25
C LEU A 26 7.49 -24.88 9.99
N MET A 27 6.67 -23.87 9.70
CA MET A 27 5.30 -23.81 10.18
C MET A 27 4.46 -24.95 9.58
N GLU A 28 3.63 -25.58 10.40
CA GLU A 28 2.57 -26.46 9.90
C GLU A 28 1.47 -25.61 9.23
N LEU A 29 1.38 -25.73 7.90
CA LEU A 29 0.41 -24.99 7.08
C LEU A 29 -0.97 -25.67 7.08
N THR A 30 -1.61 -25.72 8.25
CA THR A 30 -3.04 -26.07 8.35
C THR A 30 -3.90 -25.09 7.54
N PRO A 31 -5.14 -25.42 7.15
CA PRO A 31 -5.96 -24.52 6.32
C PRO A 31 -6.10 -23.08 6.89
N VAL A 32 -6.19 -22.96 8.22
CA VAL A 32 -6.26 -21.66 8.90
C VAL A 32 -4.93 -20.92 8.81
N MET A 33 -3.81 -21.63 8.98
CA MET A 33 -2.49 -21.00 8.94
C MET A 33 -2.05 -20.67 7.52
N LEU A 34 -2.42 -21.49 6.54
CA LEU A 34 -2.27 -21.21 5.12
C LEU A 34 -3.03 -19.93 4.73
N ASP A 35 -4.32 -19.81 5.11
CA ASP A 35 -5.11 -18.59 4.88
C ASP A 35 -4.47 -17.36 5.54
N TYR A 36 -3.98 -17.51 6.77
CA TYR A 36 -3.26 -16.44 7.48
C TYR A 36 -2.03 -15.96 6.71
N VAL A 37 -1.15 -16.89 6.32
CA VAL A 37 0.11 -16.59 5.62
C VAL A 37 -0.17 -16.00 4.24
N THR A 38 -1.08 -16.58 3.47
CA THR A 38 -1.50 -16.07 2.15
C THR A 38 -1.98 -14.62 2.27
N LYS A 39 -2.91 -14.34 3.20
CA LYS A 39 -3.40 -12.97 3.42
C LYS A 39 -2.29 -12.00 3.82
N LYS A 40 -1.29 -12.44 4.59
CA LYS A 40 -0.13 -11.58 4.94
C LYS A 40 0.73 -11.26 3.72
N VAL A 41 1.02 -12.25 2.88
CA VAL A 41 1.75 -12.04 1.62
C VAL A 41 0.98 -11.11 0.68
N GLU A 42 -0.32 -11.33 0.49
CA GLU A 42 -1.19 -10.48 -0.35
C GLU A 42 -1.14 -8.99 0.04
N LYS A 43 -0.93 -8.67 1.33
CA LYS A 43 -0.85 -7.28 1.79
C LYS A 43 0.38 -6.55 1.26
N ILE A 44 1.47 -7.26 0.94
CA ILE A 44 2.69 -6.67 0.37
C ILE A 44 2.45 -6.16 -1.05
N TYR A 45 1.49 -6.73 -1.78
CA TYR A 45 1.14 -6.36 -3.15
C TYR A 45 0.07 -5.26 -3.22
N SER A 46 -0.08 -4.46 -2.16
CA SER A 46 -1.06 -3.37 -2.12
C SER A 46 -0.64 -2.15 -2.94
N ASP A 47 -1.58 -1.24 -3.17
CA ASP A 47 -1.33 0.06 -3.84
C ASP A 47 -0.45 1.02 -3.03
N GLU A 48 -0.23 0.70 -1.75
CA GLU A 48 0.70 1.41 -0.88
C GLU A 48 2.14 0.88 -1.00
N ALA A 49 2.34 -0.28 -1.62
CA ALA A 49 3.66 -0.86 -1.77
C ALA A 49 4.47 -0.11 -2.82
N LYS A 50 5.72 0.16 -2.46
CA LYS A 50 6.75 0.62 -3.37
C LYS A 50 7.21 -0.54 -4.25
N ARG A 51 7.80 -0.23 -5.40
CA ARG A 51 8.33 -1.23 -6.34
C ARG A 51 9.76 -0.90 -6.69
N GLY A 52 10.51 -1.92 -7.09
CA GLY A 52 11.86 -1.75 -7.61
C GLY A 52 12.39 -3.04 -8.19
N HIS A 53 13.65 -3.00 -8.58
CA HIS A 53 14.35 -4.12 -9.17
C HIS A 53 15.78 -4.13 -8.62
N LEU A 54 16.25 -5.28 -8.15
CA LEU A 54 17.63 -5.42 -7.69
C LEU A 54 18.53 -5.82 -8.86
N SER A 55 19.76 -5.31 -8.89
CA SER A 55 20.79 -5.80 -9.80
C SER A 55 21.21 -7.23 -9.43
N GLU A 56 21.66 -8.00 -10.41
CA GLU A 56 22.05 -9.42 -10.20
C GLU A 56 23.17 -9.60 -9.15
N ASP A 57 24.02 -8.58 -8.97
CA ASP A 57 25.13 -8.56 -8.03
C ASP A 57 24.78 -8.01 -6.63
N ASN A 58 23.53 -7.58 -6.43
CA ASN A 58 23.06 -6.96 -5.19
C ASN A 58 23.30 -7.88 -3.98
N GLN A 59 23.78 -7.30 -2.88
CA GLN A 59 24.15 -8.06 -1.68
C GLN A 59 22.97 -8.81 -1.05
N PHE A 60 21.75 -8.27 -1.13
CA PHE A 60 20.56 -8.92 -0.59
C PHE A 60 20.31 -10.28 -1.26
N LEU A 61 20.52 -10.38 -2.57
CA LEU A 61 20.33 -11.63 -3.32
C LEU A 61 21.29 -12.72 -2.86
N LYS A 62 22.49 -12.36 -2.38
CA LYS A 62 23.48 -13.32 -1.84
C LYS A 62 23.03 -13.95 -0.52
N LEU A 63 22.05 -13.36 0.16
CA LEU A 63 21.43 -13.93 1.37
C LEU A 63 20.39 -14.99 1.02
N LEU A 64 19.91 -15.02 -0.23
CA LEU A 64 18.94 -15.99 -0.71
C LEU A 64 19.70 -17.16 -1.35
N THR A 65 19.62 -18.31 -0.71
CA THR A 65 20.28 -19.55 -1.12
C THR A 65 19.25 -20.64 -1.39
N ASP A 66 19.70 -21.80 -1.88
CA ASP A 66 18.82 -22.96 -2.08
C ASP A 66 18.23 -23.49 -0.76
N ASP A 67 18.90 -23.24 0.37
CA ASP A 67 18.35 -23.53 1.69
C ASP A 67 17.51 -22.35 2.18
N PHE A 68 16.19 -22.60 2.26
CA PHE A 68 15.23 -21.61 2.73
C PHE A 68 15.52 -21.15 4.15
N ILE A 69 15.85 -22.05 5.09
CA ILE A 69 16.04 -21.72 6.51
C ILE A 69 17.34 -20.91 6.68
N ASP A 70 18.41 -21.29 6.01
CA ASP A 70 19.65 -20.50 6.05
C ASP A 70 19.43 -19.09 5.51
N SER A 71 18.63 -18.97 4.45
CA SER A 71 18.24 -17.67 3.89
C SER A 71 17.42 -16.83 4.87
N THR A 72 16.46 -17.44 5.59
CA THR A 72 15.66 -16.71 6.59
C THR A 72 16.52 -16.22 7.75
N ILE A 73 17.48 -17.03 8.20
CA ILE A 73 18.43 -16.67 9.26
C ILE A 73 19.34 -15.52 8.79
N ALA A 74 19.88 -15.59 7.58
CA ALA A 74 20.75 -14.57 7.02
C ALA A 74 20.03 -13.22 6.88
N VAL A 75 18.84 -13.21 6.27
CA VAL A 75 18.02 -12.00 6.12
C VAL A 75 17.60 -11.43 7.47
N ALA A 76 17.18 -12.28 8.41
CA ALA A 76 16.77 -11.86 9.75
C ALA A 76 17.91 -11.19 10.53
N ASN A 77 19.13 -11.75 10.46
CA ASN A 77 20.29 -11.16 11.11
C ASN A 77 20.66 -9.81 10.48
N PHE A 78 20.63 -9.69 9.16
CA PHE A 78 20.96 -8.43 8.50
C PHE A 78 19.88 -7.35 8.76
N TRP A 79 18.61 -7.75 8.76
CA TRP A 79 17.50 -6.90 9.19
C TRP A 79 17.71 -6.37 10.62
N ARG A 80 18.12 -7.25 11.54
CA ARG A 80 18.34 -6.91 12.95
C ARG A 80 19.38 -5.81 13.10
N GLU A 81 20.51 -5.90 12.40
CA GLU A 81 21.60 -4.92 12.50
C GLU A 81 21.11 -3.48 12.22
N ALA A 82 20.20 -3.33 11.26
CA ALA A 82 19.57 -2.05 10.97
C ALA A 82 18.46 -1.69 11.98
N PHE A 83 17.66 -2.66 12.39
CA PHE A 83 16.48 -2.41 13.24
C PHE A 83 16.82 -2.10 14.70
N ILE A 84 17.91 -2.67 15.26
CA ILE A 84 18.32 -2.43 16.66
C ILE A 84 18.60 -0.96 16.96
N LEU A 85 18.86 -0.15 15.93
CA LEU A 85 19.10 1.29 16.03
C LEU A 85 17.80 2.10 16.18
N SER A 86 16.62 1.53 15.90
CA SER A 86 15.34 2.23 15.99
C SER A 86 14.98 2.61 17.42
N GLU A 87 14.49 3.83 17.61
CA GLU A 87 13.77 4.22 18.82
C GLU A 87 12.40 3.51 18.93
N ASN A 88 11.88 3.32 20.15
CA ASN A 88 10.53 2.80 20.45
C ASN A 88 10.18 1.45 19.81
N GLN A 89 11.10 0.48 19.88
CA GLN A 89 10.88 -0.85 19.35
C GLN A 89 9.73 -1.57 20.09
N LYS A 90 8.93 -2.30 19.33
CA LYS A 90 7.92 -3.24 19.84
C LYS A 90 8.45 -4.66 19.73
N GLN A 91 7.83 -5.62 20.42
CA GLN A 91 8.05 -7.03 20.12
C GLN A 91 7.61 -7.33 18.69
N ASN A 92 8.44 -8.05 17.95
CA ASN A 92 8.18 -8.39 16.57
C ASN A 92 8.45 -9.86 16.32
N ASP A 93 7.61 -10.47 15.51
CA ASP A 93 7.97 -11.72 14.85
C ASP A 93 8.31 -11.44 13.39
N LEU A 94 9.18 -12.26 12.82
CA LEU A 94 9.66 -12.19 11.46
C LEU A 94 9.11 -13.41 10.72
N LEU A 95 8.12 -13.17 9.86
CA LEU A 95 7.54 -14.20 9.02
C LEU A 95 8.26 -14.22 7.67
N PHE A 96 8.78 -15.39 7.32
CA PHE A 96 9.40 -15.64 6.03
C PHE A 96 8.59 -16.66 5.26
N VAL A 97 8.48 -16.45 3.95
CA VAL A 97 7.61 -17.26 3.09
C VAL A 97 8.27 -17.51 1.75
N SER A 98 8.32 -18.77 1.33
CA SER A 98 8.62 -19.18 -0.04
C SER A 98 7.31 -19.58 -0.72
N TYR A 99 7.05 -19.01 -1.89
CA TYR A 99 5.79 -19.19 -2.60
C TYR A 99 5.97 -18.98 -4.11
N GLU A 100 4.92 -19.24 -4.87
CA GLU A 100 4.88 -18.97 -6.30
C GLU A 100 3.68 -18.10 -6.66
N ILE A 101 3.88 -17.24 -7.65
CA ILE A 101 2.83 -16.53 -8.39
C ILE A 101 3.08 -16.89 -9.85
N GLU A 102 2.07 -17.42 -10.54
CA GLU A 102 2.17 -17.79 -11.96
C GLU A 102 3.42 -18.66 -12.25
N THR A 103 3.70 -19.64 -11.38
CA THR A 103 4.87 -20.55 -11.43
C THR A 103 6.25 -19.90 -11.21
N GLN A 104 6.31 -18.58 -11.01
CA GLN A 104 7.57 -17.90 -10.72
C GLN A 104 7.88 -17.97 -9.22
N PRO A 105 9.11 -18.33 -8.82
CA PRO A 105 9.50 -18.43 -7.42
C PRO A 105 9.61 -17.04 -6.78
N HIS A 106 9.05 -16.91 -5.59
CA HIS A 106 9.11 -15.70 -4.80
C HIS A 106 9.56 -15.99 -3.36
N PHE A 107 10.20 -14.99 -2.76
CA PHE A 107 10.57 -14.96 -1.35
C PHE A 107 9.93 -13.72 -0.70
N ALA A 108 9.31 -13.89 0.46
CA ALA A 108 8.81 -12.78 1.25
C ALA A 108 9.39 -12.78 2.66
N PHE A 109 9.63 -11.57 3.15
CA PHE A 109 10.00 -11.24 4.51
C PHE A 109 8.97 -10.24 5.05
N ILE A 110 8.31 -10.54 6.17
CA ILE A 110 7.27 -9.71 6.76
C ILE A 110 7.58 -9.53 8.24
N ARG A 111 7.71 -8.26 8.67
CA ARG A 111 7.75 -7.94 10.09
C ARG A 111 6.34 -7.84 10.64
N LEU A 112 6.06 -8.59 11.70
CA LEU A 112 4.79 -8.62 12.41
C LEU A 112 4.98 -7.96 13.76
N ALA A 113 4.50 -6.72 13.95
CA ALA A 113 4.48 -6.13 15.28
C ALA A 113 3.41 -6.83 16.13
N LEU A 114 3.84 -7.41 17.25
CA LEU A 114 2.94 -8.10 18.17
C LEU A 114 1.98 -7.10 18.83
N ARG A 115 0.79 -7.59 19.14
CA ARG A 115 -0.32 -6.79 19.68
C ARG A 115 -0.68 -7.27 21.07
N GLU A 116 -1.17 -6.31 21.85
CA GLU A 116 -1.87 -6.63 23.07
C GLU A 116 -3.23 -7.27 22.75
N ALA A 117 -3.55 -8.35 23.45
CA ALA A 117 -4.86 -8.98 23.40
C ALA A 117 -5.25 -9.49 24.79
N PHE A 118 -6.56 -9.61 25.00
CA PHE A 118 -7.11 -10.28 26.16
C PHE A 118 -7.62 -11.65 25.75
N SER A 119 -7.17 -12.69 26.44
CA SER A 119 -7.76 -14.03 26.37
C SER A 119 -8.54 -14.31 27.64
N HIS A 120 -9.60 -15.10 27.54
CA HIS A 120 -10.27 -15.63 28.71
C HIS A 120 -10.12 -17.15 28.80
N THR A 121 -10.04 -17.66 30.01
CA THR A 121 -10.02 -19.09 30.30
C THR A 121 -11.00 -19.37 31.43
N PHE A 122 -11.83 -20.40 31.28
CA PHE A 122 -12.73 -20.84 32.34
C PHE A 122 -11.96 -21.69 33.35
N ASP A 123 -11.94 -21.25 34.61
CA ASP A 123 -11.39 -22.02 35.71
C ASP A 123 -12.48 -22.95 36.26
N GLY A 124 -12.40 -24.22 35.86
CA GLY A 124 -13.34 -25.25 36.30
C GLY A 124 -13.29 -25.56 37.80
N THR A 125 -12.28 -25.10 38.54
CA THR A 125 -12.15 -25.38 39.98
C THR A 125 -12.99 -24.45 40.85
N ASN A 126 -13.14 -23.18 40.45
CA ASN A 126 -13.90 -22.18 41.19
C ASN A 126 -15.05 -21.55 40.37
N GLY A 127 -15.25 -22.00 39.13
CA GLY A 127 -16.30 -21.50 38.22
C GLY A 127 -16.04 -20.09 37.69
N GLN A 128 -14.83 -19.57 37.85
CA GLN A 128 -14.49 -18.20 37.48
C GLN A 128 -14.00 -18.11 36.02
N ILE A 129 -14.42 -17.08 35.30
CA ILE A 129 -13.79 -16.69 34.04
C ILE A 129 -12.57 -15.82 34.37
N LYS A 130 -11.36 -16.33 34.13
CA LYS A 130 -10.12 -15.57 34.26
C LYS A 130 -9.81 -14.86 32.96
N ILE A 131 -9.46 -13.58 33.04
CA ILE A 131 -9.01 -12.78 31.90
C ILE A 131 -7.50 -12.55 32.07
N ALA A 132 -6.74 -12.88 31.03
CA ALA A 132 -5.30 -12.65 30.96
C ALA A 132 -4.99 -11.71 29.78
N LYS A 133 -4.12 -10.72 30.03
CA LYS A 133 -3.55 -9.88 28.98
C LYS A 133 -2.29 -10.57 28.44
N THR A 134 -2.14 -10.65 27.13
CA THR A 134 -0.90 -11.03 26.44
C THR A 134 -0.45 -9.89 25.55
N GLU A 135 0.86 -9.68 25.43
CA GLU A 135 1.48 -8.69 24.54
C GLU A 135 2.13 -9.35 23.31
N SER A 136 2.02 -10.67 23.20
CA SER A 136 2.65 -11.50 22.18
C SER A 136 1.68 -12.02 21.12
N SER A 137 0.56 -11.31 20.87
CA SER A 137 -0.43 -11.77 19.90
C SER A 137 -0.06 -11.35 18.48
N LEU A 138 -0.08 -12.32 17.56
CA LEU A 138 0.11 -12.03 16.14
C LEU A 138 -0.99 -11.08 15.62
N PRO A 139 -0.64 -10.16 14.72
CA PRO A 139 -1.63 -9.28 14.12
C PRO A 139 -2.59 -10.07 13.23
N GLY A 140 -3.89 -9.80 13.28
CA GLY A 140 -4.89 -10.55 12.52
C GLY A 140 -4.61 -10.59 11.00
N ALA A 141 -5.04 -11.67 10.32
CA ALA A 141 -4.71 -11.94 8.92
C ALA A 141 -5.00 -10.76 7.97
N GLY A 142 -6.15 -10.10 8.15
CA GLY A 142 -6.58 -8.98 7.31
C GLY A 142 -5.92 -7.63 7.61
N SER A 143 -5.14 -7.51 8.69
CA SER A 143 -4.43 -6.26 9.02
C SER A 143 -3.33 -5.97 8.00
N ALA A 144 -3.05 -4.68 7.76
CA ALA A 144 -1.92 -4.27 6.94
C ALA A 144 -0.61 -4.85 7.51
N ALA A 145 0.31 -5.21 6.62
CA ALA A 145 1.67 -5.54 7.03
C ALA A 145 2.30 -4.31 7.68
N ASP A 146 3.00 -4.49 8.80
CA ASP A 146 3.73 -3.36 9.39
C ASP A 146 4.84 -2.93 8.45
N GLU A 147 5.65 -3.90 8.04
CA GLU A 147 6.66 -3.79 7.00
C GLU A 147 6.77 -5.14 6.30
N GLY A 148 7.09 -5.16 5.02
CA GLY A 148 7.23 -6.38 4.27
C GLY A 148 7.90 -6.18 2.92
N LEU A 149 8.64 -7.19 2.50
CA LEU A 149 9.34 -7.29 1.24
C LEU A 149 8.87 -8.58 0.56
N ALA A 150 8.54 -8.49 -0.72
CA ALA A 150 8.31 -9.63 -1.59
C ALA A 150 9.21 -9.48 -2.82
N ILE A 151 10.04 -10.46 -3.11
CA ILE A 151 10.94 -10.47 -4.26
C ILE A 151 10.62 -11.66 -5.17
N ASN A 152 10.61 -11.42 -6.47
CA ASN A 152 10.62 -12.46 -7.47
C ASN A 152 12.07 -12.97 -7.63
N CYS A 153 12.32 -14.24 -7.33
CA CYS A 153 13.67 -14.79 -7.35
C CYS A 153 14.20 -15.07 -8.77
N ALA A 154 13.35 -15.00 -9.79
CA ALA A 154 13.74 -15.16 -11.19
C ALA A 154 14.02 -13.81 -11.87
N THR A 155 13.23 -12.78 -11.57
CA THR A 155 13.34 -11.46 -12.21
C THR A 155 13.92 -10.39 -11.31
N PHE A 156 14.13 -10.63 -10.01
CA PHE A 156 14.62 -9.66 -9.02
C PHE A 156 13.77 -8.40 -8.85
N GLY A 157 12.58 -8.35 -9.46
CA GLY A 157 11.57 -7.35 -9.15
C GLY A 157 11.02 -7.55 -7.75
N TYR A 158 10.79 -6.46 -7.01
CA TYR A 158 10.29 -6.53 -5.64
C TYR A 158 9.16 -5.53 -5.35
N HIS A 159 8.35 -5.90 -4.35
CA HIS A 159 7.36 -5.06 -3.69
C HIS A 159 7.80 -4.79 -2.25
N LEU A 160 7.68 -3.55 -1.80
CA LEU A 160 8.16 -3.10 -0.50
C LEU A 160 7.14 -2.23 0.24
N ILE A 161 6.77 -2.65 1.44
CA ILE A 161 6.10 -1.84 2.45
C ILE A 161 7.11 -1.57 3.56
N GLU A 162 7.43 -0.31 3.79
CA GLU A 162 8.37 0.08 4.84
C GLU A 162 7.88 1.32 5.57
N LYS A 163 8.19 1.39 6.86
CA LYS A 163 7.98 2.57 7.69
C LYS A 163 9.31 3.27 7.88
N ARG A 164 9.24 4.49 8.41
CA ARG A 164 10.43 5.21 8.84
C ARG A 164 10.74 4.81 10.27
N ILE A 165 11.98 4.41 10.52
CA ILE A 165 12.50 4.32 11.88
C ILE A 165 13.14 5.66 12.24
N LYS A 166 13.11 5.99 13.51
CA LYS A 166 13.79 7.17 14.04
C LYS A 166 15.09 6.73 14.70
N TYR A 167 16.19 7.34 14.27
CA TYR A 167 17.53 7.09 14.80
C TYR A 167 18.30 8.40 14.86
N ASN A 168 18.89 8.73 16.01
CA ASN A 168 19.62 9.99 16.24
C ASN A 168 18.85 11.25 15.78
N GLY A 169 17.54 11.30 16.06
CA GLY A 169 16.69 12.43 15.69
C GLY A 169 16.35 12.56 14.19
N LYS A 170 16.81 11.64 13.34
CA LYS A 170 16.50 11.59 11.90
C LYS A 170 15.66 10.36 11.58
N ASN A 171 14.87 10.46 10.51
CA ASN A 171 14.01 9.38 10.02
C ASN A 171 14.67 8.69 8.83
N TYR A 172 14.70 7.36 8.84
CA TYR A 172 15.32 6.54 7.80
C TYR A 172 14.41 5.42 7.33
N HIS A 173 14.51 5.09 6.05
CA HIS A 173 13.88 3.92 5.45
C HIS A 173 14.86 2.74 5.46
N TYR A 174 15.03 2.11 6.62
CA TYR A 174 16.12 1.14 6.82
C TYR A 174 16.04 -0.12 5.93
N ILE A 175 14.86 -0.51 5.43
CA ILE A 175 14.76 -1.65 4.51
C ILE A 175 15.35 -1.27 3.14
N SER A 176 14.85 -0.20 2.51
CA SER A 176 15.40 0.23 1.22
C SER A 176 16.85 0.73 1.34
N GLU A 177 17.16 1.56 2.34
CA GLU A 177 18.46 2.21 2.48
C GLU A 177 19.57 1.27 2.97
N ASN A 178 19.28 0.28 3.82
CA ASN A 178 20.30 -0.62 4.38
C ASN A 178 20.17 -2.06 3.88
N LEU A 179 18.96 -2.65 3.97
CA LEU A 179 18.76 -4.08 3.65
C LEU A 179 18.87 -4.35 2.14
N LEU A 180 18.24 -3.51 1.32
CA LEU A 180 18.29 -3.62 -0.14
C LEU A 180 19.40 -2.76 -0.76
N ALA A 181 19.81 -1.69 -0.07
CA ALA A 181 20.73 -0.66 -0.55
C ALA A 181 20.32 -0.11 -1.93
N GLU A 182 19.01 0.04 -2.15
CA GLU A 182 18.40 0.39 -3.44
C GLU A 182 17.29 1.42 -3.23
N LYS A 183 17.10 2.34 -4.19
CA LYS A 183 16.05 3.35 -4.11
C LYS A 183 14.80 2.86 -4.86
N PRO A 184 13.76 2.40 -4.16
CA PRO A 184 12.53 1.99 -4.82
C PRO A 184 11.79 3.18 -5.44
N GLU A 185 11.00 2.88 -6.46
CA GLU A 185 9.97 3.78 -6.99
C GLU A 185 8.92 4.10 -5.92
N ILE A 186 8.20 5.21 -6.10
CA ILE A 186 7.05 5.52 -5.25
C ILE A 186 5.91 4.52 -5.50
N SER A 187 5.06 4.32 -4.50
CA SER A 187 3.88 3.46 -4.66
C SER A 187 2.87 4.04 -5.64
N VAL A 188 2.05 3.17 -6.23
CA VAL A 188 0.97 3.53 -7.17
C VAL A 188 0.04 4.59 -6.55
N ASN A 189 -0.40 4.39 -5.30
CA ASN A 189 -1.23 5.36 -4.59
C ASN A 189 -0.54 6.72 -4.43
N LYS A 190 0.76 6.72 -4.10
CA LYS A 190 1.52 7.97 -3.97
C LYS A 190 1.69 8.66 -5.32
N ALA A 191 1.94 7.91 -6.39
CA ALA A 191 2.07 8.43 -7.74
C ALA A 191 0.75 9.08 -8.20
N ILE A 192 -0.38 8.40 -8.05
CA ILE A 192 -1.72 8.94 -8.36
C ILE A 192 -2.01 10.22 -7.57
N LYS A 193 -1.71 10.25 -6.26
CA LYS A 193 -1.89 11.45 -5.44
C LYS A 193 -1.01 12.60 -5.91
N LEU A 194 0.24 12.33 -6.30
CA LEU A 194 1.15 13.36 -6.77
C LEU A 194 0.71 13.91 -8.13
N ILE A 195 0.28 13.04 -9.06
CA ILE A 195 -0.34 13.44 -10.33
C ILE A 195 -1.50 14.41 -10.09
N LYS A 196 -2.46 14.01 -9.25
CA LYS A 196 -3.66 14.82 -8.96
C LYS A 196 -3.28 16.19 -8.41
N LYS A 197 -2.42 16.21 -7.39
CA LYS A 197 -1.96 17.43 -6.75
C LYS A 197 -1.21 18.35 -7.73
N THR A 198 -0.34 17.79 -8.55
CA THR A 198 0.43 18.56 -9.54
C THR A 198 -0.50 19.13 -10.61
N ALA A 199 -1.46 18.34 -11.11
CA ALA A 199 -2.42 18.79 -12.11
C ALA A 199 -3.25 19.97 -11.58
N GLU A 200 -3.82 19.83 -10.38
CA GLU A 200 -4.59 20.89 -9.72
C GLU A 200 -3.75 22.15 -9.46
N SER A 201 -2.49 22.00 -9.03
CA SER A 201 -1.60 23.14 -8.81
C SER A 201 -1.25 23.87 -10.10
N VAL A 202 -1.08 23.14 -11.20
CA VAL A 202 -0.84 23.73 -12.51
C VAL A 202 -2.09 24.46 -12.99
N ALA A 203 -3.26 23.82 -12.99
CA ALA A 203 -4.53 24.43 -13.40
C ALA A 203 -4.83 25.74 -12.66
N LYS A 204 -4.64 25.77 -11.33
CA LYS A 204 -4.75 26.98 -10.49
C LYS A 204 -3.89 28.15 -10.96
N SER A 205 -2.72 27.86 -11.51
CA SER A 205 -1.79 28.89 -11.98
C SER A 205 -2.22 29.52 -13.31
N PHE A 206 -3.20 28.91 -14.01
CA PHE A 206 -3.73 29.38 -15.28
C PHE A 206 -5.21 29.80 -15.19
N ASP A 207 -5.74 29.96 -13.97
CA ASP A 207 -7.12 30.43 -13.70
C ASP A 207 -8.21 29.50 -14.27
N ASP A 208 -7.91 28.21 -14.37
CA ASP A 208 -8.91 27.18 -14.71
C ASP A 208 -9.85 26.95 -13.52
N ASP A 209 -11.10 26.56 -13.80
CA ASP A 209 -12.06 26.18 -12.77
C ASP A 209 -11.54 24.98 -11.95
N ASP A 210 -11.17 25.27 -10.70
CA ASP A 210 -10.66 24.32 -9.71
C ASP A 210 -11.52 23.06 -9.58
N PHE A 211 -12.85 23.20 -9.57
CA PHE A 211 -13.75 22.08 -9.35
C PHE A 211 -13.88 21.24 -10.62
N ALA A 212 -14.25 21.87 -11.75
CA ALA A 212 -14.41 21.16 -13.01
C ALA A 212 -13.10 20.48 -13.46
N PHE A 213 -11.95 21.12 -13.23
CA PHE A 213 -10.66 20.54 -13.54
C PHE A 213 -10.31 19.37 -12.61
N SER A 214 -10.52 19.49 -11.29
CA SER A 214 -10.30 18.38 -10.35
C SER A 214 -11.16 17.15 -10.73
N GLN A 215 -12.40 17.37 -11.18
CA GLN A 215 -13.27 16.31 -11.72
C GLN A 215 -12.69 15.67 -12.98
N LYS A 216 -12.22 16.47 -13.94
CA LYS A 216 -11.56 15.99 -15.15
C LYS A 216 -10.36 15.10 -14.81
N VAL A 217 -9.53 15.51 -13.86
CA VAL A 217 -8.38 14.71 -13.39
C VAL A 217 -8.83 13.41 -12.75
N GLN A 218 -9.81 13.45 -11.85
CA GLN A 218 -10.34 12.27 -11.18
C GLN A 218 -10.90 11.24 -12.18
N ASN A 219 -11.73 11.70 -13.13
CA ASN A 219 -12.29 10.87 -14.21
C ASN A 219 -11.19 10.23 -15.05
N THR A 220 -10.22 11.03 -15.51
CA THR A 220 -9.15 10.53 -16.37
C THR A 220 -8.34 9.42 -15.69
N VAL A 221 -8.00 9.61 -14.41
CA VAL A 221 -7.28 8.59 -13.63
C VAL A 221 -8.15 7.37 -13.36
N PHE A 222 -9.43 7.55 -13.05
CA PHE A 222 -10.37 6.44 -12.81
C PHE A 222 -10.51 5.55 -14.05
N HIS A 223 -10.74 6.14 -15.23
CA HIS A 223 -10.84 5.40 -16.49
C HIS A 223 -9.57 4.63 -16.86
N ALA A 224 -8.39 5.22 -16.62
CA ALA A 224 -7.13 4.51 -16.84
C ALA A 224 -7.00 3.28 -15.94
N VAL A 225 -7.39 3.40 -14.67
CA VAL A 225 -7.39 2.28 -13.71
C VAL A 225 -8.43 1.22 -14.08
N GLU A 226 -9.65 1.63 -14.42
CA GLU A 226 -10.75 0.72 -14.79
C GLU A 226 -10.41 -0.13 -16.03
N LYS A 227 -9.76 0.48 -17.03
CA LYS A 227 -9.28 -0.23 -18.23
C LYS A 227 -7.99 -1.00 -18.00
N GLN A 228 -7.41 -0.92 -16.80
CA GLN A 228 -6.10 -1.49 -16.46
C GLN A 228 -4.98 -1.02 -17.40
N GLU A 229 -5.12 0.21 -17.92
CA GLU A 229 -4.13 0.85 -18.77
C GLU A 229 -3.03 1.46 -17.90
N ASN A 230 -1.77 1.31 -18.28
CA ASN A 230 -0.69 2.00 -17.57
C ASN A 230 -0.90 3.51 -17.59
N ILE A 231 -0.69 4.17 -16.45
CA ILE A 231 -0.80 5.63 -16.38
C ILE A 231 0.54 6.24 -16.80
N SER A 232 0.54 6.97 -17.92
CA SER A 232 1.66 7.83 -18.32
C SER A 232 1.38 9.27 -17.89
N PRO A 233 2.23 9.89 -17.07
CA PRO A 233 2.13 11.32 -16.78
C PRO A 233 2.15 12.18 -18.05
N GLU A 234 2.87 11.72 -19.08
CA GLU A 234 2.93 12.42 -20.36
C GLU A 234 1.59 12.42 -21.09
N ALA A 235 0.98 11.24 -21.25
CA ALA A 235 -0.33 11.10 -21.90
C ALA A 235 -1.43 11.85 -21.12
N LEU A 236 -1.37 11.80 -19.79
CA LEU A 236 -2.26 12.57 -18.93
C LEU A 236 -2.12 14.08 -19.16
N ALA A 237 -0.90 14.59 -19.32
CA ALA A 237 -0.68 16.01 -19.60
C ALA A 237 -1.38 16.44 -20.91
N ASP A 238 -1.28 15.61 -21.95
CA ASP A 238 -1.89 15.87 -23.25
C ASP A 238 -3.42 15.86 -23.19
N GLN A 239 -4.01 15.00 -22.36
CA GLN A 239 -5.46 14.93 -22.16
C GLN A 239 -6.01 16.05 -21.25
N LEU A 240 -5.30 16.35 -20.16
CA LEU A 240 -5.74 17.33 -19.16
C LEU A 240 -5.59 18.77 -19.67
N PHE A 241 -4.50 19.06 -20.38
CA PHE A 241 -4.15 20.40 -20.87
C PHE A 241 -4.09 20.44 -22.41
N SER A 242 -5.09 19.86 -23.07
CA SER A 242 -5.25 19.82 -24.53
C SER A 242 -5.14 21.20 -25.18
N ASP A 243 -5.70 22.21 -24.53
CA ASP A 243 -5.86 23.56 -25.07
C ASP A 243 -4.84 24.57 -24.50
N ASN A 244 -3.96 24.12 -23.58
CA ASN A 244 -2.97 24.98 -22.92
C ASN A 244 -1.57 24.34 -22.94
N LEU A 245 -0.78 24.69 -23.97
CA LEU A 245 0.59 24.19 -24.15
C LEU A 245 1.50 24.55 -22.96
N THR A 246 1.36 25.75 -22.40
CA THR A 246 2.21 26.20 -21.29
C THR A 246 1.92 25.40 -20.02
N ALA A 247 0.64 25.19 -19.69
CA ALA A 247 0.24 24.35 -18.56
C ALA A 247 0.71 22.91 -18.73
N ARG A 248 0.60 22.37 -19.95
CA ARG A 248 1.09 21.03 -20.28
C ARG A 248 2.58 20.87 -20.03
N LEU A 249 3.40 21.80 -20.53
CA LEU A 249 4.86 21.77 -20.33
C LEU A 249 5.20 21.90 -18.84
N ALA A 250 4.55 22.81 -18.12
CA ALA A 250 4.73 22.99 -16.68
C ALA A 250 4.38 21.72 -15.88
N PHE A 251 3.30 21.02 -16.25
CA PHE A 251 2.93 19.75 -15.64
C PHE A 251 3.96 18.67 -15.91
N LYS A 252 4.37 18.49 -17.18
CA LYS A 252 5.40 17.50 -17.58
C LYS A 252 6.71 17.72 -16.82
N ASP A 253 7.15 18.96 -16.69
CA ASP A 253 8.38 19.29 -15.94
C ASP A 253 8.26 18.96 -14.44
N GLN A 254 7.11 19.25 -13.81
CA GLN A 254 6.92 18.99 -12.38
C GLN A 254 6.77 17.51 -12.01
N VAL A 255 6.22 16.68 -12.90
CA VAL A 255 6.06 15.24 -12.62
C VAL A 255 7.34 14.44 -12.89
N LYS A 256 8.22 14.94 -13.75
CA LYS A 256 9.45 14.25 -14.20
C LYS A 256 10.40 13.88 -13.07
N GLU A 257 10.52 14.70 -12.02
CA GLU A 257 11.49 14.46 -10.94
C GLU A 257 10.97 13.52 -9.83
N GLY A 258 9.71 13.10 -9.88
CA GLY A 258 9.08 12.40 -8.75
C GLY A 258 8.13 11.25 -9.09
N ILE A 259 7.77 11.08 -10.36
CA ILE A 259 6.79 10.09 -10.81
C ILE A 259 7.42 9.23 -11.91
N PRO A 260 7.27 7.89 -11.88
CA PRO A 260 7.71 7.04 -12.97
C PRO A 260 7.04 7.44 -14.30
N ASP A 261 7.77 7.28 -15.42
CA ASP A 261 7.25 7.58 -16.77
C ASP A 261 6.01 6.75 -17.14
N SER A 262 5.88 5.57 -16.52
CA SER A 262 4.74 4.68 -16.66
C SER A 262 4.43 4.02 -15.31
N ILE A 263 3.30 4.39 -14.71
CA ILE A 263 2.77 3.71 -13.53
C ILE A 263 2.05 2.45 -14.00
N LYS A 264 2.65 1.30 -13.71
CA LYS A 264 2.09 -0.01 -14.05
C LYS A 264 1.16 -0.51 -12.96
N PHE A 265 0.24 -1.39 -13.31
CA PHE A 265 -0.65 -2.06 -12.35
C PHE A 265 -0.32 -3.54 -12.15
N ASP A 266 0.89 -3.95 -12.53
CA ASP A 266 1.32 -5.35 -12.46
C ASP A 266 1.25 -5.89 -11.02
N GLN A 267 0.79 -7.16 -10.89
CA GLN A 267 0.81 -7.93 -9.65
C GLN A 267 0.21 -7.20 -8.44
N MET A 268 -0.97 -6.58 -8.60
CA MET A 268 -1.69 -5.96 -7.49
C MET A 268 -3.21 -6.19 -7.59
N PRO A 269 -3.95 -6.16 -6.47
CA PRO A 269 -5.40 -6.29 -6.49
C PRO A 269 -6.06 -4.97 -6.92
N MET A 270 -6.59 -4.94 -8.15
CA MET A 270 -7.22 -3.76 -8.76
C MET A 270 -8.49 -3.29 -8.03
N ASP A 271 -9.32 -4.22 -7.54
CA ASP A 271 -10.58 -3.93 -6.84
C ASP A 271 -10.45 -2.84 -5.75
N LYS A 272 -9.31 -2.78 -5.06
CA LYS A 272 -9.09 -1.81 -3.99
C LYS A 272 -8.81 -0.41 -4.52
N ILE A 273 -8.00 -0.28 -5.57
CA ILE A 273 -7.74 1.02 -6.20
C ILE A 273 -9.01 1.50 -6.89
N GLU A 274 -9.65 0.63 -7.66
CA GLU A 274 -10.91 0.94 -8.35
C GLU A 274 -11.94 1.47 -7.35
N LYS A 275 -12.20 0.76 -6.23
CA LYS A 275 -13.14 1.24 -5.20
C LYS A 275 -12.74 2.58 -4.56
N LYS A 276 -11.44 2.82 -4.35
CA LYS A 276 -10.93 4.10 -3.82
C LYS A 276 -11.14 5.25 -4.80
N LEU A 277 -11.08 4.99 -6.11
CA LEU A 277 -11.24 5.99 -7.15
C LEU A 277 -12.68 6.14 -7.65
N ALA A 278 -13.50 5.10 -7.48
CA ALA A 278 -14.88 5.03 -7.92
C ALA A 278 -15.82 5.95 -7.13
N ASN A 279 -15.41 6.45 -5.97
CA ASN A 279 -16.22 7.32 -5.15
C ASN A 279 -15.43 8.57 -4.78
N GLN A 280 -16.03 9.72 -5.01
CA GLN A 280 -15.46 10.99 -4.59
C GLN A 280 -16.21 11.53 -3.38
N LYS A 281 -15.45 11.82 -2.32
CA LYS A 281 -15.96 12.55 -1.16
C LYS A 281 -15.89 14.05 -1.46
N LEU A 282 -17.04 14.70 -1.43
CA LEU A 282 -17.19 16.15 -1.53
C LEU A 282 -17.46 16.73 -0.14
N SER A 283 -16.77 17.82 0.18
CA SER A 283 -17.03 18.63 1.36
C SER A 283 -17.36 20.04 0.87
N LEU A 284 -18.60 20.48 1.12
CA LEU A 284 -19.11 21.76 0.66
C LEU A 284 -18.84 22.86 1.70
N SER A 285 -18.78 24.12 1.26
CA SER A 285 -18.48 25.28 2.12
C SER A 285 -19.51 25.50 3.24
N ASN A 286 -20.73 24.99 3.06
CA ASN A 286 -21.81 25.04 4.05
C ASN A 286 -21.76 23.88 5.07
N GLY A 287 -20.74 23.02 5.02
CA GLY A 287 -20.54 21.90 5.95
C GLY A 287 -21.23 20.59 5.55
N ILE A 288 -21.91 20.54 4.39
CA ILE A 288 -22.45 19.28 3.86
C ILE A 288 -21.30 18.42 3.34
N GLU A 289 -21.30 17.14 3.73
CA GLU A 289 -20.45 16.12 3.12
C GLU A 289 -21.30 15.15 2.31
N MET A 290 -20.83 14.80 1.11
CA MET A 290 -21.49 13.80 0.28
C MET A 290 -20.46 12.91 -0.41
N ILE A 291 -20.86 11.68 -0.71
CA ILE A 291 -20.04 10.73 -1.47
C ILE A 291 -20.79 10.46 -2.77
N VAL A 292 -20.15 10.77 -3.90
CA VAL A 292 -20.74 10.63 -5.23
C VAL A 292 -19.92 9.61 -6.01
N PRO A 293 -20.53 8.53 -6.53
CA PRO A 293 -19.87 7.61 -7.44
C PRO A 293 -19.40 8.32 -8.72
N GLN A 294 -18.22 7.96 -9.23
CA GLN A 294 -17.62 8.59 -10.40
C GLN A 294 -18.51 8.46 -11.64
N THR A 295 -19.19 7.32 -11.78
CA THR A 295 -20.12 7.04 -12.88
C THR A 295 -21.31 8.00 -12.94
N LEU A 296 -21.68 8.65 -11.83
CA LEU A 296 -22.79 9.61 -11.79
C LEU A 296 -22.39 11.02 -12.19
N TYR A 297 -21.09 11.35 -12.24
CA TYR A 297 -20.63 12.66 -12.70
C TYR A 297 -20.77 12.85 -14.21
N GLU A 298 -20.73 11.75 -14.96
CA GLU A 298 -20.93 11.76 -16.41
C GLU A 298 -22.42 11.77 -16.78
N ASP A 299 -23.31 11.62 -15.79
CA ASP A 299 -24.76 11.57 -15.96
C ASP A 299 -25.45 12.81 -15.37
N ALA A 300 -25.56 13.85 -16.20
CA ALA A 300 -26.25 15.10 -15.87
C ALA A 300 -27.76 14.92 -15.59
N GLU A 301 -28.35 13.78 -15.97
CA GLU A 301 -29.73 13.43 -15.63
C GLU A 301 -29.87 12.96 -14.19
N THR A 302 -28.78 12.55 -13.54
CA THR A 302 -28.77 12.11 -12.14
C THR A 302 -28.12 13.12 -11.21
N VAL A 303 -26.92 13.64 -11.53
CA VAL A 303 -26.25 14.68 -10.74
C VAL A 303 -25.75 15.79 -11.65
N GLU A 304 -26.19 17.01 -11.39
CA GLU A 304 -25.80 18.20 -12.17
C GLU A 304 -25.07 19.21 -11.27
N PHE A 305 -23.89 19.64 -11.73
CA PHE A 305 -23.07 20.67 -11.08
C PHE A 305 -23.16 21.95 -11.90
N ILE A 306 -23.70 23.01 -11.32
CA ILE A 306 -23.93 24.29 -11.99
C ILE A 306 -23.07 25.35 -11.31
N GLN A 307 -22.19 25.98 -12.08
CA GLN A 307 -21.50 27.18 -11.64
C GLN A 307 -22.38 28.41 -11.93
N ASN A 308 -22.71 29.17 -10.89
CA ASN A 308 -23.52 30.37 -10.99
C ASN A 308 -22.67 31.57 -11.42
N ASN A 309 -23.30 32.62 -11.96
CA ASN A 309 -22.62 33.85 -12.39
C ASN A 309 -21.87 34.60 -11.28
N ASP A 310 -22.22 34.35 -10.01
CA ASP A 310 -21.57 34.92 -8.84
C ASP A 310 -20.37 34.07 -8.34
N GLY A 311 -20.01 33.00 -9.06
CA GLY A 311 -18.92 32.08 -8.73
C GLY A 311 -19.29 31.00 -7.71
N THR A 312 -20.54 30.94 -7.24
CA THR A 312 -21.01 29.87 -6.36
C THR A 312 -21.39 28.60 -7.15
N TYR A 313 -21.45 27.46 -6.45
CA TYR A 313 -21.88 26.18 -7.05
C TYR A 313 -23.25 25.75 -6.53
N SER A 314 -24.10 25.30 -7.45
CA SER A 314 -25.33 24.57 -7.17
C SER A 314 -25.14 23.10 -7.55
N ILE A 315 -25.58 22.18 -6.69
CA ILE A 315 -25.60 20.74 -6.99
C ILE A 315 -27.07 20.31 -7.03
N ILE A 316 -27.51 19.78 -8.17
CA ILE A 316 -28.86 19.24 -8.33
C ILE A 316 -28.77 17.73 -8.41
N ILE A 317 -29.45 17.05 -7.49
CA ILE A 317 -29.58 15.59 -7.49
C ILE A 317 -30.99 15.25 -7.94
N LYS A 318 -31.12 14.53 -9.04
CA LYS A 318 -32.38 14.20 -9.71
C LYS A 318 -32.71 12.72 -9.51
N ASN A 319 -33.95 12.33 -9.86
CA ASN A 319 -34.41 10.94 -9.89
C ASN A 319 -34.26 10.16 -8.56
N ILE A 320 -34.52 10.83 -7.43
CA ILE A 320 -34.50 10.19 -6.11
C ILE A 320 -35.89 9.65 -5.76
N GLU A 321 -36.05 8.33 -5.76
CA GLU A 321 -37.31 7.66 -5.40
C GLU A 321 -37.53 7.58 -3.89
N GLU A 322 -36.46 7.40 -3.10
CA GLU A 322 -36.56 7.19 -1.66
C GLU A 322 -35.32 7.75 -0.94
N ILE A 323 -35.54 8.44 0.20
CA ILE A 323 -34.47 8.95 1.07
C ILE A 323 -34.52 8.17 2.39
N LYS A 324 -33.44 7.44 2.70
CA LYS A 324 -33.30 6.64 3.93
C LYS A 324 -32.21 7.18 4.83
N ASN A 325 -32.50 7.23 6.13
CA ASN A 325 -31.47 7.46 7.13
C ASN A 325 -30.73 6.15 7.42
N LYS A 326 -29.40 6.15 7.25
CA LYS A 326 -28.52 5.09 7.76
C LYS A 326 -28.02 5.53 9.15
N TRP A 327 -28.54 4.89 10.19
CA TRP A 327 -28.02 4.99 11.56
C TRP A 327 -27.17 3.76 11.86
#